data_AF-D5AJW1-F1
#
_entry.id   AF-D5AJW1-F1
#
_cell.length_a   1.000
_cell.length_b   1.000
_cell.length_c   1.000
_cell.angle_alpha   90.00
_cell.angle_beta   90.00
_cell.angle_gamma   90.00
#
_symmetry.space_group_name_H-M   'P 1'
#
loop_
_entity.id
_entity.type
_entity.pdbx_description
1 polymer ?
#
loop_
_entity_poly.entity_id
_entity_poly.type
_entity_poly.pdbx_seq_one_letter_code
_entity_poly.pdbx_strand_id
1 'polypeptide(L)'
;MPIVLVVIAISLLVLLSGRIATYLEEADQIFLLTKEKDILQGLEVAARRTVLFWSSIQVVVQLVLLPIYLKLGLPVWMIVSGLLTLLVLKCLFVKRQLVAYQSQGVLDWSKAIQDEQKRKQSILRFFALFTTVKGIGTTVKPRSYLNGILRLVKSRQTWFYLYLRAFLRSGDYLGLTIRLLLLAILSLFAIEESWLSIGLVLVFHYLLVFQLLGLYKHYDYQYITQLYPLEKDSKKIGLQNLLRVILYSLLVVELGFALLFSKENAMVVVLLLVGIFLHEIYLPLKLKKLID
;
A
#
# COMPACT_ATOMS: atom_id res chain seq x y z
N MET A 1 19.20 21.79 -9.96
CA MET A 1 18.12 21.56 -8.97
C MET A 1 17.65 20.10 -8.88
N PRO A 2 17.30 19.37 -9.96
CA PRO A 2 16.74 18.01 -9.83
C PRO A 2 17.74 16.98 -9.27
N ILE A 3 19.03 17.09 -9.62
CA ILE A 3 20.08 16.15 -9.18
C ILE A 3 20.32 16.22 -7.67
N VAL A 4 20.28 17.42 -7.07
CA VAL A 4 20.47 17.61 -5.61
C VAL A 4 19.33 16.97 -4.83
N LEU A 5 18.09 17.11 -5.31
CA LEU A 5 16.92 16.50 -4.70
C LEU A 5 17.02 14.97 -4.70
N VAL A 6 17.48 14.38 -5.80
CA VAL A 6 17.69 12.92 -5.90
C VAL A 6 18.73 12.45 -4.89
N VAL A 7 19.85 13.16 -4.75
CA VAL A 7 20.93 12.80 -3.82
C VAL A 7 20.48 12.91 -2.35
N ILE A 8 19.72 13.96 -2.01
CA ILE A 8 19.11 14.11 -0.68
C ILE A 8 18.10 12.99 -0.42
N ALA A 9 17.24 12.68 -1.40
CA ALA A 9 16.24 11.62 -1.28
C ALA A 9 16.89 10.26 -1.04
N ILE A 10 17.95 9.92 -1.78
CA ILE A 10 18.72 8.67 -1.60
C ILE A 10 19.32 8.62 -0.19
N SER A 11 19.97 9.70 0.25
CA SER A 11 20.60 9.78 1.58
C SER A 11 19.55 9.64 2.70
N LEU A 12 18.38 10.25 2.54
CA LEU A 12 17.29 10.19 3.50
C LEU A 12 16.62 8.81 3.52
N LEU A 13 16.48 8.14 2.38
CA LEU A 13 15.94 6.78 2.28
C LEU A 13 16.86 5.78 3.01
N VAL A 14 18.18 5.91 2.86
CA VAL A 14 19.16 5.08 3.59
C VAL A 14 19.13 5.37 5.09
N LEU A 15 18.95 6.63 5.50
CA LEU A 15 18.79 7.00 6.92
C LEU A 15 17.58 6.31 7.55
N LEU A 16 16.42 6.34 6.89
CA LEU A 16 15.18 5.72 7.36
C LEU A 16 15.20 4.18 7.31
N SER A 17 16.16 3.59 6.61
CA SER A 17 16.27 2.14 6.46
C SER A 17 17.03 1.50 7.62
N GLY A 18 16.44 0.52 8.29
CA GLY A 18 17.12 -0.23 9.35
C GLY A 18 16.28 -0.31 10.61
N ARG A 19 15.75 -1.50 10.84
CA ARG A 19 15.01 -1.87 12.06
C ARG A 19 15.89 -2.78 12.90
N ILE A 20 15.78 -2.66 14.22
CA ILE A 20 16.41 -3.60 15.16
C ILE A 20 15.85 -5.01 14.88
N ALA A 21 16.73 -5.99 14.74
CA ALA A 21 16.36 -7.40 14.64
C ALA A 21 16.17 -7.97 16.05
N THR A 22 14.92 -8.18 16.46
CA THR A 22 14.60 -8.70 17.80
C THR A 22 14.46 -10.22 17.79
N TYR A 23 14.16 -10.81 16.63
CA TYR A 23 13.94 -12.25 16.42
C TYR A 23 12.84 -12.88 17.29
N LEU A 24 11.98 -12.05 17.89
CA LEU A 24 10.88 -12.52 18.73
C LEU A 24 9.71 -13.02 17.89
N GLU A 25 9.21 -14.21 18.21
CA GLU A 25 7.98 -14.76 17.66
C GLU A 25 6.81 -14.70 18.66
N GLU A 26 5.57 -14.90 18.19
CA GLU A 26 4.39 -14.85 19.07
C GLU A 26 4.43 -15.93 20.17
N ALA A 27 5.02 -17.09 19.90
CA ALA A 27 5.18 -18.15 20.88
C ALA A 27 6.14 -17.76 22.03
N ASP A 28 7.13 -16.91 21.74
CA ASP A 28 8.18 -16.55 22.69
C ASP A 28 7.66 -15.71 23.87
N GLN A 29 6.52 -15.04 23.71
CA GLN A 29 5.92 -14.22 24.77
C GLN A 29 5.61 -15.04 26.02
N ILE A 30 5.22 -16.32 25.87
CA ILE A 30 4.87 -17.19 27.00
C ILE A 30 6.12 -17.84 27.58
N PHE A 31 7.03 -18.31 26.73
CA PHE A 31 8.22 -19.05 27.15
C PHE A 31 9.32 -18.16 27.72
N LEU A 32 9.52 -16.97 27.15
CA LEU A 32 10.65 -16.10 27.49
C LEU A 32 10.27 -14.96 28.45
N LEU A 33 9.03 -14.93 28.95
CA LEU A 33 8.60 -13.96 29.96
C LEU A 33 9.51 -13.98 31.20
N THR A 34 9.96 -15.16 31.61
CA THR A 34 10.86 -15.35 32.76
C THR A 34 12.28 -14.85 32.51
N LYS A 35 12.68 -14.70 31.25
CA LYS A 35 14.02 -14.27 30.80
C LYS A 35 14.03 -12.87 30.18
N GLU A 36 13.05 -12.04 30.52
CA GLU A 36 12.89 -10.71 29.95
C GLU A 36 14.16 -9.84 30.09
N LYS A 37 14.84 -9.90 31.24
CA LYS A 37 16.09 -9.16 31.47
C LYS A 37 17.20 -9.54 30.49
N ASP A 38 17.33 -10.83 30.18
CA ASP A 38 18.34 -11.32 29.23
C ASP A 38 18.01 -10.87 27.81
N ILE A 39 16.72 -10.84 27.45
CA ILE A 39 16.26 -10.32 26.16
C ILE A 39 16.54 -8.83 26.04
N LEU A 40 16.29 -8.04 27.09
CA LEU A 40 16.57 -6.60 27.08
C LEU A 40 18.05 -6.33 26.84
N GLN A 41 18.94 -7.09 27.49
CA GLN A 41 20.39 -7.02 27.21
C GLN A 41 20.72 -7.43 25.77
N GLY A 42 20.10 -8.51 25.28
CA GLY A 42 20.22 -8.95 23.89
C GLY A 42 19.76 -7.90 22.88
N LEU A 43 18.71 -7.14 23.18
CA LEU A 43 18.20 -6.06 22.35
C LEU A 43 19.16 -4.87 22.27
N GLU A 44 19.85 -4.54 23.36
CA GLU A 44 20.91 -3.51 23.32
C GLU A 44 22.06 -3.93 22.41
N VAL A 45 22.47 -5.20 22.48
CA VAL A 45 23.51 -5.75 21.59
C VAL A 45 23.03 -5.76 20.14
N ALA A 46 21.79 -6.18 19.89
CA ALA A 46 21.17 -6.16 18.56
C ALA A 46 21.06 -4.74 18.00
N ALA A 47 20.72 -3.75 18.83
CA ALA A 47 20.68 -2.34 18.46
C ALA A 47 22.07 -1.83 18.04
N ARG A 48 23.12 -2.16 18.81
CA ARG A 48 24.51 -1.79 18.43
C ARG A 48 24.94 -2.42 17.11
N ARG A 49 24.64 -3.71 16.89
CA ARG A 49 24.92 -4.40 15.63
C ARG A 49 24.17 -3.76 14.46
N THR A 50 22.91 -3.37 14.68
CA THR A 50 22.08 -2.69 13.68
C THR A 50 22.66 -1.32 13.33
N VAL A 51 23.06 -0.53 14.32
CA VAL A 51 23.72 0.77 14.11
C VAL A 51 24.99 0.57 13.29
N LEU A 52 25.85 -0.37 13.67
CA LEU A 52 27.12 -0.61 12.98
C LEU A 52 26.90 -1.02 11.52
N PHE A 53 26.08 -2.04 11.28
CA PHE A 53 25.80 -2.54 9.94
C PHE A 53 25.21 -1.47 9.01
N TRP A 54 24.17 -0.76 9.46
CA TRP A 54 23.52 0.25 8.63
C TRP A 54 24.34 1.53 8.47
N SER A 55 25.15 1.89 9.46
CA SER A 55 26.09 3.02 9.34
C SER A 55 27.18 2.72 8.32
N SER A 56 27.69 1.48 8.30
CA SER A 56 28.65 1.05 7.26
C SER A 56 28.03 1.14 5.86
N ILE A 57 26.79 0.67 5.67
CA ILE A 57 26.08 0.82 4.40
C ILE A 57 25.93 2.30 4.02
N GLN A 58 25.57 3.14 4.98
CA GLN A 58 25.39 4.57 4.75
C GLN A 58 26.68 5.27 4.30
N VAL A 59 27.82 4.92 4.93
CA VAL A 59 29.15 5.39 4.51
C VAL A 59 29.47 4.93 3.09
N VAL A 60 29.23 3.67 2.76
CA VAL A 60 29.47 3.12 1.41
C VAL A 60 28.62 3.85 0.36
N VAL A 61 27.34 4.08 0.64
CA VAL A 61 26.46 4.84 -0.28
C VAL A 61 26.96 6.26 -0.47
N GLN A 62 27.38 6.94 0.61
CA GLN A 62 27.91 8.30 0.50
C GLN A 62 29.25 8.35 -0.25
N LEU A 63 30.07 7.31 -0.13
CA LEU A 63 31.31 7.16 -0.90
C LEU A 63 31.02 6.98 -2.40
N VAL A 64 30.02 6.18 -2.76
CA VAL A 64 29.57 6.02 -4.16
C VAL A 64 29.01 7.33 -4.73
N LEU A 65 28.37 8.18 -3.89
CA LEU A 65 27.83 9.48 -4.29
C LEU A 65 28.90 10.60 -4.33
N LEU A 66 30.11 10.37 -3.80
CA LEU A 66 31.22 11.33 -3.78
C LEU A 66 31.51 12.02 -5.13
N PRO A 67 31.65 11.31 -6.27
CA PRO A 67 31.93 11.96 -7.55
C PRO A 67 30.83 12.95 -7.98
N ILE A 68 29.58 12.72 -7.56
CA ILE A 68 28.45 13.60 -7.83
C ILE A 68 28.56 14.87 -6.98
N TYR A 69 28.90 14.73 -5.70
CA TYR A 69 29.12 15.89 -4.81
C TYR A 69 30.26 16.80 -5.29
N LEU A 70 31.35 16.22 -5.79
CA LEU A 70 32.49 16.96 -6.34
C LEU A 70 32.11 17.72 -7.62
N LYS A 71 31.34 17.10 -8.53
CA LYS A 71 30.83 17.79 -9.73
C LYS A 71 29.86 18.92 -9.42
N LEU A 72 29.17 18.86 -8.28
CA LEU A 72 28.30 19.92 -7.77
C LEU A 72 29.07 21.09 -7.13
N GLY A 73 30.40 20.99 -7.02
CA GLY A 73 31.25 22.03 -6.43
C GLY A 73 31.09 22.17 -4.91
N LEU A 74 30.58 21.13 -4.23
CA LEU A 74 30.42 21.19 -2.78
C LEU A 74 31.78 21.11 -2.07
N PRO A 75 32.04 21.97 -1.09
CA PRO A 75 33.29 21.91 -0.33
C PRO A 75 33.36 20.59 0.47
N VAL A 76 34.55 19.99 0.52
CA VAL A 76 34.80 18.69 1.18
C VAL A 76 34.33 18.69 2.65
N TRP A 77 34.48 19.81 3.35
CA TRP A 77 34.08 19.97 4.75
C TRP A 77 32.56 19.81 4.94
N MET A 78 31.76 20.24 3.95
CA MET A 78 30.30 20.11 4.00
C MET A 78 29.87 18.65 3.78
N ILE A 79 30.60 17.90 2.95
CA ILE A 79 30.34 16.47 2.72
C ILE A 79 30.65 15.68 4.00
N VAL A 80 31.79 15.96 4.64
CA VAL A 80 32.21 15.30 5.89
C VAL A 80 31.26 15.63 7.05
N SER A 81 30.90 16.90 7.23
CA SER A 81 29.94 17.30 8.26
C SER A 81 28.54 16.72 8.02
N GLY A 82 28.10 16.62 6.76
CA GLY A 82 26.86 15.96 6.37
C GLY A 82 26.84 14.47 6.71
N LEU A 83 27.92 13.75 6.39
CA LEU A 83 28.12 12.35 6.79
C LEU A 83 28.04 12.19 8.31
N LEU A 84 28.77 13.00 9.07
CA LEU A 84 28.77 12.93 10.53
C LEU A 84 27.37 13.17 11.11
N THR A 85 26.66 14.17 10.59
CA THR A 85 25.28 14.49 10.98
C THR A 85 24.35 13.30 10.73
N LEU A 86 24.45 12.66 9.56
CA LEU A 86 23.61 11.50 9.23
C LEU A 86 23.94 10.28 10.11
N LEU A 87 25.19 10.07 10.50
CA LEU A 87 25.58 9.00 11.43
C LEU A 87 25.00 9.24 12.83
N VAL A 88 25.05 10.48 13.32
CA VAL A 88 24.44 10.85 14.62
C VAL A 88 22.93 10.63 14.58
N LEU A 89 22.26 11.09 13.51
CA LEU A 89 20.82 10.88 13.32
C LEU A 89 20.47 9.38 13.29
N LYS A 90 21.31 8.54 12.69
CA LYS A 90 21.13 7.09 12.67
C LYS A 90 21.16 6.49 14.08
N CYS A 91 22.16 6.85 14.87
CA CYS A 91 22.28 6.43 16.26
C CYS A 91 21.06 6.85 17.08
N LEU A 92 20.57 8.09 16.89
CA LEU A 92 19.36 8.59 17.57
C LEU A 92 18.11 7.82 17.14
N PHE A 93 17.97 7.50 15.86
CA PHE A 93 16.83 6.75 15.34
C PHE A 93 16.74 5.34 15.96
N VAL A 94 17.85 4.60 15.99
CA VAL A 94 17.88 3.26 16.59
C VAL A 94 17.70 3.32 18.11
N LYS A 95 18.30 4.30 18.80
CA LYS A 95 18.07 4.49 20.25
C LYS A 95 16.60 4.78 20.56
N ARG A 96 15.94 5.63 19.76
CA ARG A 96 14.50 5.89 19.89
C ARG A 96 13.67 4.61 19.69
N GLN A 97 14.06 3.77 18.74
CA GLN A 97 13.39 2.48 18.51
C GLN A 97 13.58 1.54 19.71
N LEU A 98 14.78 1.47 20.28
CA LEU A 98 15.08 0.67 21.47
C LEU A 98 14.26 1.12 22.69
N VAL A 99 14.22 2.44 22.94
CA VAL A 99 13.39 3.02 24.02
C VAL A 99 11.90 2.76 23.77
N ALA A 100 11.45 2.78 22.52
CA ALA A 100 10.05 2.46 22.20
C ALA A 100 9.67 1.01 22.51
N TYR A 101 10.63 0.08 22.53
CA TYR A 101 10.42 -1.29 22.98
C TYR A 101 10.45 -1.44 24.50
N GLN A 102 11.03 -0.48 25.23
CA GLN A 102 11.18 -0.48 26.68
C GLN A 102 10.25 0.56 27.31
N SER A 103 9.06 0.14 27.76
CA SER A 103 8.17 1.01 28.52
C SER A 103 8.46 0.83 30.02
N GLN A 104 9.14 1.81 30.63
CA GLN A 104 9.47 1.82 32.07
C GLN A 104 10.27 0.59 32.54
N GLY A 105 11.17 0.07 31.69
CA GLY A 105 12.00 -1.10 32.00
C GLY A 105 11.33 -2.45 31.72
N VAL A 106 10.08 -2.44 31.22
CA VAL A 106 9.35 -3.64 30.76
C VAL A 106 9.32 -3.66 29.23
N LEU A 107 9.53 -4.83 28.65
CA LEU A 107 9.49 -5.09 27.22
C LEU A 107 8.04 -5.08 26.72
N ASP A 108 7.75 -4.22 25.76
CA ASP A 108 6.48 -4.27 25.02
C ASP A 108 6.55 -5.37 23.95
N TRP A 109 6.26 -6.61 24.38
CA TRP A 109 6.24 -7.81 23.54
C TRP A 109 5.44 -7.60 22.26
N SER A 110 4.27 -6.98 22.37
CA SER A 110 3.36 -6.78 21.25
C SER A 110 3.99 -5.92 20.14
N LYS A 111 4.67 -4.82 20.52
CA LYS A 111 5.37 -3.96 19.56
C LYS A 111 6.59 -4.65 18.98
N ALA A 112 7.41 -5.29 19.83
CA ALA A 112 8.65 -5.93 19.41
C ALA A 112 8.39 -7.07 18.41
N ILE A 113 7.35 -7.89 18.66
CA ILE A 113 6.92 -8.97 17.75
C ILE A 113 6.35 -8.39 16.46
N GLN A 114 5.46 -7.39 16.52
CA GLN A 114 4.89 -6.79 15.31
C GLN A 114 5.94 -6.17 14.40
N ASP A 115 6.96 -5.51 14.97
CA ASP A 115 8.01 -4.90 14.17
C ASP A 115 8.99 -5.93 13.57
N GLU A 116 9.22 -7.03 14.26
CA GLU A 116 9.97 -8.18 13.73
C GLU A 116 9.22 -8.88 12.59
N GLN A 117 7.91 -9.11 12.75
CA GLN A 117 7.07 -9.65 11.68
C GLN A 117 7.10 -8.76 10.42
N LYS A 118 7.02 -7.44 10.57
CA LYS A 118 7.18 -6.50 9.43
C LYS A 118 8.56 -6.61 8.79
N ARG A 119 9.63 -6.74 9.59
CA ARG A 119 11.01 -6.90 9.10
C ARG A 119 11.14 -8.21 8.29
N LYS A 120 10.67 -9.33 8.83
CA LYS A 120 10.63 -10.65 8.18
C LYS A 120 9.86 -10.59 6.86
N GLN A 121 8.68 -9.96 6.85
CA GLN A 121 7.89 -9.80 5.62
C GLN A 121 8.60 -8.97 4.55
N SER A 122 9.30 -7.88 4.91
CA SER A 122 10.09 -7.11 3.94
C SER A 122 11.22 -7.93 3.31
N ILE A 123 11.92 -8.75 4.13
CA ILE A 123 12.98 -9.63 3.65
C ILE A 123 12.41 -10.71 2.73
N LEU A 124 11.31 -11.35 3.12
CA LEU A 124 10.64 -12.35 2.28
C LEU A 124 10.16 -11.76 0.95
N ARG A 125 9.64 -10.54 0.95
CA ARG A 125 9.24 -9.84 -0.29
C ARG A 125 10.42 -9.57 -1.21
N PHE A 126 11.60 -9.28 -0.68
CA PHE A 126 12.81 -9.15 -1.50
C PHE A 126 13.18 -10.48 -2.15
N PHE A 127 13.20 -11.58 -1.39
CA PHE A 127 13.49 -12.90 -1.94
C PHE A 127 12.42 -13.36 -2.94
N ALA A 128 11.16 -12.98 -2.72
CA ALA A 128 10.04 -13.27 -3.61
C ALA A 128 10.22 -12.71 -5.03
N LEU A 129 11.07 -11.69 -5.21
CA LEU A 129 11.40 -11.14 -6.52
C LEU A 129 12.25 -12.10 -7.36
N PHE A 130 12.97 -13.02 -6.71
CA PHE A 130 13.88 -13.96 -7.37
C PHE A 130 13.32 -15.38 -7.39
N THR A 131 12.59 -15.78 -6.35
CA THR A 131 12.08 -17.15 -6.21
C THR A 131 10.72 -17.17 -5.54
N THR A 132 9.94 -18.22 -5.75
CA THR A 132 8.66 -18.40 -5.05
C THR A 132 8.92 -18.83 -3.61
N VAL A 133 8.73 -17.92 -2.65
CA VAL A 133 8.95 -18.18 -1.22
C VAL A 133 7.62 -18.41 -0.49
N LYS A 134 7.54 -19.46 0.33
CA LYS A 134 6.40 -19.71 1.22
C LYS A 134 6.42 -18.72 2.40
N GLY A 135 5.26 -18.21 2.83
CA GLY A 135 5.15 -17.39 4.04
C GLY A 135 5.03 -15.86 3.84
N ILE A 136 4.83 -15.39 2.62
CA ILE A 136 4.42 -13.99 2.39
C ILE A 136 2.96 -13.84 2.83
N GLY A 137 2.75 -13.20 3.97
CA GLY A 137 1.42 -12.91 4.49
C GLY A 137 0.89 -11.62 3.90
N THR A 138 -0.37 -11.61 3.46
CA THR A 138 -1.09 -10.36 3.21
C THR A 138 -1.42 -9.72 4.56
N THR A 139 -0.75 -8.61 4.89
CA THR A 139 -1.01 -7.89 6.14
C THR A 139 -2.37 -7.19 6.06
N VAL A 140 -3.36 -7.66 6.81
CA VAL A 140 -4.67 -6.99 6.94
C VAL A 140 -4.50 -5.80 7.88
N LYS A 141 -4.29 -4.60 7.32
CA LYS A 141 -4.20 -3.37 8.13
C LYS A 141 -5.61 -2.94 8.58
N PRO A 142 -5.86 -2.71 9.88
CA PRO A 142 -7.15 -2.19 10.33
C PRO A 142 -7.34 -0.75 9.84
N ARG A 143 -8.40 -0.50 9.06
CA ARG A 143 -8.73 0.82 8.48
C ARG A 143 -9.91 1.44 9.23
N SER A 144 -9.69 1.86 10.47
CA SER A 144 -10.76 2.41 11.32
C SER A 144 -11.48 3.62 10.70
N TYR A 145 -10.77 4.43 9.88
CA TYR A 145 -11.34 5.58 9.19
C TYR A 145 -12.43 5.24 8.16
N LEU A 146 -12.44 4.02 7.60
CA LEU A 146 -13.45 3.58 6.63
C LEU A 146 -14.72 3.03 7.27
N ASN A 147 -14.75 2.94 8.60
CA ASN A 147 -15.93 2.47 9.33
C ASN A 147 -17.13 3.43 9.19
N GLY A 148 -16.90 4.72 8.92
CA GLY A 148 -17.97 5.68 8.68
C GLY A 148 -18.83 5.33 7.46
N ILE A 149 -18.20 4.92 6.35
CA ILE A 149 -18.89 4.53 5.11
C ILE A 149 -19.73 3.28 5.32
N LEU A 150 -19.25 2.33 6.13
CA LEU A 150 -19.99 1.11 6.46
C LEU A 150 -21.25 1.38 7.31
N ARG A 151 -21.26 2.44 8.14
CA ARG A 151 -22.42 2.81 8.95
C ARG A 151 -23.55 3.46 8.14
N LEU A 152 -23.24 4.04 6.98
CA LEU A 152 -24.23 4.68 6.10
C LEU A 152 -25.09 3.65 5.35
N VAL A 153 -24.65 2.40 5.26
CA VAL A 153 -25.33 1.34 4.54
C VAL A 153 -26.15 0.49 5.51
N LYS A 154 -27.47 0.65 5.49
CA LYS A 154 -28.40 -0.11 6.32
C LYS A 154 -28.38 -1.60 5.94
N SER A 155 -28.49 -2.49 6.93
CA SER A 155 -28.39 -3.97 6.81
C SER A 155 -29.43 -4.67 5.91
N ARG A 156 -30.19 -3.92 5.08
CA ARG A 156 -31.29 -4.45 4.26
C ARG A 156 -30.80 -5.21 3.01
N GLN A 157 -29.54 -5.00 2.59
CA GLN A 157 -28.89 -5.74 1.51
C GLN A 157 -27.59 -6.38 2.01
N THR A 158 -27.68 -7.61 2.54
CA THR A 158 -26.56 -8.31 3.18
C THR A 158 -25.35 -8.46 2.24
N TRP A 159 -25.57 -8.90 0.99
CA TRP A 159 -24.48 -9.07 0.03
C TRP A 159 -23.82 -7.75 -0.39
N PHE A 160 -24.60 -6.69 -0.60
CA PHE A 160 -24.05 -5.36 -0.88
C PHE A 160 -23.15 -4.89 0.26
N TYR A 161 -23.61 -5.02 1.51
CA TYR A 161 -22.82 -4.67 2.70
C TYR A 161 -21.55 -5.52 2.83
N LEU A 162 -21.64 -6.84 2.61
CA LEU A 162 -20.48 -7.73 2.66
C LEU A 162 -19.46 -7.36 1.59
N TYR A 163 -19.88 -7.14 0.34
CA TYR A 163 -18.97 -6.73 -0.73
C TYR A 163 -18.39 -5.33 -0.49
N LEU A 164 -19.13 -4.40 0.11
CA LEU A 164 -18.62 -3.09 0.49
C LEU A 164 -17.56 -3.22 1.58
N ARG A 165 -17.81 -4.08 2.56
CA ARG A 165 -16.84 -4.40 3.60
C ARG A 165 -15.60 -5.06 3.02
N ALA A 166 -15.74 -6.00 2.07
CA ALA A 166 -14.61 -6.58 1.35
C ALA A 166 -13.83 -5.50 0.62
N PHE A 167 -14.48 -4.69 -0.22
CA PHE A 167 -13.85 -3.61 -0.97
C PHE A 167 -13.07 -2.64 -0.08
N LEU A 168 -13.67 -2.18 1.02
CA LEU A 168 -13.05 -1.22 1.93
C LEU A 168 -11.92 -1.80 2.80
N ARG A 169 -12.05 -3.07 3.21
CA ARG A 169 -11.12 -3.70 4.18
C ARG A 169 -9.99 -4.47 3.50
N SER A 170 -10.23 -5.09 2.36
CA SER A 170 -9.18 -5.79 1.60
C SER A 170 -8.19 -4.76 1.07
N GLY A 171 -6.90 -5.02 1.33
CA GLY A 171 -5.83 -4.07 1.00
C GLY A 171 -5.73 -3.78 -0.49
N ASP A 172 -6.10 -4.77 -1.31
CA ASP A 172 -5.77 -4.82 -2.72
C ASP A 172 -6.77 -4.04 -3.58
N TYR A 173 -8.09 -4.22 -3.41
CA TYR A 173 -9.08 -3.63 -4.31
C TYR A 173 -9.16 -2.10 -4.19
N LEU A 174 -9.32 -1.55 -2.98
CA LEU A 174 -9.35 -0.11 -2.78
C LEU A 174 -8.06 0.58 -3.25
N GLY A 175 -6.90 0.00 -2.92
CA GLY A 175 -5.60 0.56 -3.30
C GLY A 175 -5.39 0.55 -4.82
N LEU A 176 -5.86 -0.51 -5.48
CA LEU A 176 -5.84 -0.66 -6.92
C LEU A 176 -6.79 0.33 -7.61
N THR A 177 -8.00 0.53 -7.09
CA THR A 177 -8.96 1.52 -7.60
C THR A 177 -8.37 2.93 -7.52
N ILE A 178 -7.80 3.31 -6.36
CA ILE A 178 -7.18 4.63 -6.19
C ILE A 178 -5.98 4.80 -7.14
N ARG A 179 -5.15 3.77 -7.32
CA ARG A 179 -3.99 3.81 -8.22
C ARG A 179 -4.42 4.06 -9.67
N LEU A 180 -5.41 3.31 -10.17
CA LEU A 180 -5.90 3.49 -11.53
C LEU A 180 -6.61 4.84 -11.71
N LEU A 181 -7.39 5.28 -10.73
CA LEU A 181 -8.00 6.62 -10.74
C LEU A 181 -6.94 7.72 -10.82
N LEU A 182 -5.87 7.62 -10.02
CA LEU A 182 -4.76 8.56 -10.07
C LEU A 182 -4.06 8.56 -11.44
N LEU A 183 -3.85 7.38 -12.03
CA LEU A 183 -3.28 7.29 -13.38
C LEU A 183 -4.21 7.88 -14.45
N ALA A 184 -5.52 7.68 -14.33
CA ALA A 184 -6.51 8.28 -15.22
C ALA A 184 -6.53 9.81 -15.11
N ILE A 185 -6.57 10.36 -13.90
CA ILE A 185 -6.50 11.81 -13.68
C ILE A 185 -5.15 12.38 -14.15
N LEU A 186 -4.05 11.68 -13.89
CA LEU A 186 -2.73 12.09 -14.34
C LEU A 186 -2.62 12.08 -15.87
N SER A 187 -3.28 11.14 -16.54
CA SER A 187 -3.39 11.13 -18.00
C SER A 187 -4.10 12.37 -18.54
N LEU A 188 -5.22 12.76 -17.90
CA LEU A 188 -5.96 13.97 -18.26
C LEU A 188 -5.13 15.25 -18.10
N PHE A 189 -4.23 15.27 -17.12
CA PHE A 189 -3.37 16.43 -16.87
C PHE A 189 -2.09 16.45 -17.70
N ALA A 190 -1.43 15.30 -17.88
CA ALA A 190 -0.09 15.22 -18.46
C ALA A 190 -0.08 15.18 -20.00
N ILE A 191 -1.20 14.83 -20.63
CA ILE A 191 -1.29 14.61 -22.08
C ILE A 191 -2.12 15.73 -22.70
N GLU A 192 -1.49 16.53 -23.55
CA GLU A 192 -2.15 17.66 -24.22
C GLU A 192 -3.14 17.21 -25.32
N GLU A 193 -2.87 16.06 -25.95
CA GLU A 193 -3.71 15.46 -26.99
C GLU A 193 -4.99 14.82 -26.42
N SER A 194 -6.15 15.42 -26.72
CA SER A 194 -7.46 15.07 -26.14
C SER A 194 -7.88 13.61 -26.42
N TRP A 195 -7.76 13.16 -27.67
CA TRP A 195 -8.17 11.80 -28.07
C TRP A 195 -7.34 10.71 -27.37
N LEU A 196 -6.03 10.94 -27.23
CA LEU A 196 -5.10 9.99 -26.61
C LEU A 196 -5.31 9.94 -25.10
N SER A 197 -5.48 11.10 -24.47
CA SER A 197 -5.74 11.19 -23.03
C SER A 197 -7.02 10.45 -22.64
N ILE A 198 -8.12 10.67 -23.37
CA ILE A 198 -9.41 10.02 -23.10
C ILE A 198 -9.36 8.54 -23.45
N GLY A 199 -8.66 8.16 -24.53
CA GLY A 199 -8.40 6.75 -24.83
C GLY A 199 -7.71 6.02 -23.68
N LEU A 200 -6.71 6.64 -23.05
CA LEU A 200 -6.00 6.05 -21.91
C LEU A 200 -6.87 5.96 -20.66
N VAL A 201 -7.67 6.98 -20.37
CA VAL A 201 -8.66 6.97 -19.27
C VAL A 201 -9.64 5.80 -19.45
N LEU A 202 -10.18 5.62 -20.66
CA LEU A 202 -11.08 4.51 -20.97
C LEU A 202 -10.41 3.15 -20.76
N VAL A 203 -9.13 3.00 -21.12
CA VAL A 203 -8.37 1.77 -20.85
C VAL A 203 -8.24 1.52 -19.34
N PHE A 204 -7.88 2.54 -18.56
CA PHE A 204 -7.79 2.38 -17.10
C PHE A 204 -9.14 2.07 -16.47
N HIS A 205 -10.22 2.74 -16.91
CA HIS A 205 -11.57 2.48 -16.44
C HIS A 205 -12.03 1.05 -16.78
N TYR A 206 -11.73 0.57 -17.99
CA TYR A 206 -11.97 -0.82 -18.39
C TYR A 206 -11.21 -1.82 -17.50
N LEU A 207 -9.92 -1.58 -17.25
CA LEU A 207 -9.12 -2.43 -16.36
C LEU A 207 -9.69 -2.44 -14.93
N LEU A 208 -10.21 -1.31 -14.47
CA LEU A 208 -10.85 -1.18 -13.16
C LEU A 208 -12.12 -2.03 -13.08
N VAL A 209 -12.99 -1.99 -14.10
CA VAL A 209 -14.16 -2.87 -14.20
C VAL A 209 -13.73 -4.34 -14.14
N PHE A 210 -12.72 -4.73 -14.91
CA PHE A 210 -12.22 -6.11 -14.93
C PHE A 210 -11.68 -6.56 -13.57
N GLN A 211 -10.92 -5.70 -12.88
CA GLN A 211 -10.33 -6.02 -11.58
C GLN A 211 -11.39 -6.12 -10.47
N LEU A 212 -12.43 -5.27 -10.48
CA LEU A 212 -13.52 -5.33 -9.50
C LEU A 212 -14.40 -6.56 -9.66
N LEU A 213 -14.48 -7.18 -10.84
CA LEU A 213 -15.17 -8.48 -11.01
C LEU A 213 -14.55 -9.58 -10.14
N GLY A 214 -13.25 -9.48 -9.84
CA GLY A 214 -12.57 -10.39 -8.91
C GLY A 214 -13.17 -10.39 -7.50
N LEU A 215 -13.95 -9.37 -7.13
CA LEU A 215 -14.63 -9.30 -5.84
C LEU A 215 -15.70 -10.38 -5.68
N TYR A 216 -16.29 -10.88 -6.78
CA TYR A 216 -17.30 -11.95 -6.74
C TYR A 216 -16.80 -13.19 -5.98
N LYS A 217 -15.54 -13.58 -6.21
CA LYS A 217 -14.90 -14.78 -5.65
C LYS A 217 -14.28 -14.58 -4.26
N HIS A 218 -14.26 -13.35 -3.75
CA HIS A 218 -13.59 -13.02 -2.49
C HIS A 218 -14.14 -13.81 -1.28
N TYR A 219 -15.45 -14.13 -1.32
CA TYR A 219 -16.13 -14.84 -0.25
C TYR A 219 -16.35 -16.34 -0.52
N ASP A 220 -15.93 -16.87 -1.67
CA ASP A 220 -16.19 -18.27 -2.06
C ASP A 220 -15.46 -19.27 -1.15
N TYR A 221 -14.28 -18.90 -0.65
CA TYR A 221 -13.48 -19.72 0.28
C TYR A 221 -14.02 -19.71 1.72
N GLN A 222 -14.96 -18.82 2.06
CA GLN A 222 -15.49 -18.70 3.41
C GLN A 222 -16.73 -19.59 3.59
N TYR A 223 -16.56 -20.74 4.25
CA TYR A 223 -17.62 -21.74 4.47
C TYR A 223 -18.91 -21.18 5.09
N ILE A 224 -18.81 -20.17 5.98
CA ILE A 224 -19.97 -19.54 6.63
C ILE A 224 -20.93 -18.92 5.61
N THR A 225 -20.43 -18.47 4.46
CA THR A 225 -21.28 -17.85 3.43
C THR A 225 -22.12 -18.87 2.67
N GLN A 226 -21.70 -20.14 2.65
CA GLN A 226 -22.44 -21.25 2.03
C GLN A 226 -23.60 -21.74 2.91
N LEU A 227 -23.49 -21.53 4.23
CA LEU A 227 -24.50 -21.90 5.23
C LEU A 227 -25.58 -20.83 5.40
N TYR A 228 -25.40 -19.66 4.80
CA TYR A 228 -26.32 -18.54 4.97
C TYR A 228 -27.52 -18.68 4.02
N PRO A 229 -28.77 -18.70 4.53
CA PRO A 229 -29.97 -18.99 3.73
C PRO A 229 -30.39 -17.76 2.91
N LEU A 230 -29.58 -17.41 1.91
CA LEU A 230 -29.92 -16.41 0.91
C LEU A 230 -30.02 -17.04 -0.47
N GLU A 231 -30.92 -16.49 -1.25
CA GLU A 231 -31.10 -16.84 -2.65
C GLU A 231 -29.79 -16.64 -3.43
N LYS A 232 -29.40 -17.61 -4.26
CA LYS A 232 -28.12 -17.58 -4.99
C LYS A 232 -28.01 -16.33 -5.89
N ASP A 233 -29.13 -15.83 -6.40
CA ASP A 233 -29.20 -14.64 -7.25
C ASP A 233 -28.97 -13.33 -6.47
N SER A 234 -29.28 -13.30 -5.17
CA SER A 234 -29.06 -12.12 -4.32
C SER A 234 -27.57 -11.76 -4.22
N LYS A 235 -26.66 -12.74 -4.38
CA LYS A 235 -25.21 -12.52 -4.41
C LYS A 235 -24.80 -11.70 -5.63
N LYS A 236 -25.31 -12.07 -6.81
CA LYS A 236 -25.06 -11.37 -8.08
C LYS A 236 -25.62 -9.95 -8.05
N ILE A 237 -26.89 -9.81 -7.64
CA ILE A 237 -27.57 -8.51 -7.59
C ILE A 237 -26.85 -7.57 -6.60
N GLY A 238 -26.47 -8.09 -5.43
CA GLY A 238 -25.72 -7.32 -4.43
C GLY A 238 -24.36 -6.83 -4.94
N LEU A 239 -23.63 -7.68 -5.68
CA LEU A 239 -22.36 -7.29 -6.31
C LEU A 239 -22.56 -6.28 -7.44
N GLN A 240 -23.54 -6.50 -8.32
CA GLN A 240 -23.83 -5.62 -9.45
C GLN A 240 -24.19 -4.22 -8.97
N ASN A 241 -25.03 -4.10 -7.94
CA ASN A 241 -25.38 -2.81 -7.35
C ASN A 241 -24.16 -2.10 -6.77
N LEU A 242 -23.27 -2.84 -6.10
CA LEU A 242 -22.05 -2.27 -5.54
C LEU A 242 -21.08 -1.79 -6.63
N LEU A 243 -20.83 -2.62 -7.64
CA LEU A 243 -19.96 -2.24 -8.76
C LEU A 243 -20.53 -1.03 -9.47
N ARG A 244 -21.85 -0.96 -9.70
CA ARG A 244 -22.49 0.24 -10.28
C ARG A 244 -22.23 1.49 -9.43
N VAL A 245 -22.49 1.44 -8.13
CA VAL A 245 -22.26 2.60 -7.24
C VAL A 245 -20.80 3.07 -7.31
N ILE A 246 -19.83 2.15 -7.22
CA ILE A 246 -18.40 2.49 -7.29
C ILE A 246 -18.05 3.05 -8.66
N LEU A 247 -18.42 2.36 -9.74
CA LEU A 247 -18.06 2.71 -11.10
C LEU A 247 -18.68 4.04 -11.55
N TYR A 248 -19.95 4.31 -11.21
CA TYR A 248 -20.57 5.60 -11.46
C TYR A 248 -19.91 6.71 -10.65
N SER A 249 -19.57 6.46 -9.38
CA SER A 249 -18.87 7.46 -8.56
C SER A 249 -17.51 7.84 -9.16
N LEU A 250 -16.78 6.87 -9.71
CA LEU A 250 -15.49 7.09 -10.36
C LEU A 250 -15.66 7.82 -11.69
N LEU A 251 -16.64 7.43 -12.51
CA LEU A 251 -16.95 8.09 -13.78
C LEU A 251 -17.31 9.56 -13.57
N VAL A 252 -18.07 9.89 -12.53
CA VAL A 252 -18.38 11.30 -12.18
C VAL A 252 -17.11 12.09 -11.86
N VAL A 253 -16.17 11.49 -11.12
CA VAL A 253 -14.88 12.13 -10.82
C VAL A 253 -14.07 12.33 -12.10
N GLU A 254 -13.93 11.29 -12.94
CA GLU A 254 -13.22 11.35 -14.22
C GLU A 254 -13.82 12.41 -15.16
N LEU A 255 -15.15 12.49 -15.25
CA LEU A 255 -15.84 13.53 -16.03
C LEU A 255 -15.58 14.93 -15.47
N GLY A 256 -15.60 15.09 -14.14
CA GLY A 256 -15.31 16.37 -13.50
C GLY A 256 -13.91 16.88 -13.85
N PHE A 257 -12.91 16.00 -13.84
CA PHE A 257 -11.56 16.33 -14.29
C PHE A 257 -11.49 16.53 -15.82
N ALA A 258 -12.14 15.69 -16.61
CA ALA A 258 -12.12 15.82 -18.07
C ALA A 258 -12.72 17.16 -18.54
N LEU A 259 -13.80 17.65 -17.90
CA LEU A 259 -14.38 18.95 -18.21
C LEU A 259 -13.46 20.14 -17.87
N LEU A 260 -12.57 20.00 -16.88
CA LEU A 260 -11.65 21.06 -16.49
C LEU A 260 -10.40 21.13 -17.38
N PHE A 261 -9.94 19.97 -17.90
CA PHE A 261 -8.65 19.86 -18.59
C PHE A 261 -8.76 19.61 -20.10
N SER A 262 -9.81 18.92 -20.57
CA SER A 262 -9.98 18.66 -22.00
C SER A 262 -10.61 19.86 -22.71
N LYS A 263 -9.90 20.43 -23.70
CA LYS A 263 -10.38 21.56 -24.52
C LYS A 263 -11.53 21.17 -25.47
N GLU A 264 -11.65 19.88 -25.79
CA GLU A 264 -12.65 19.36 -26.73
C GLU A 264 -13.84 18.72 -26.00
N ASN A 265 -14.95 19.44 -25.92
CA ASN A 265 -16.18 18.96 -25.29
C ASN A 265 -16.72 17.65 -25.92
N ALA A 266 -16.47 17.44 -27.22
CA ALA A 266 -16.91 16.23 -27.92
C ALA A 266 -16.30 14.94 -27.34
N MET A 267 -15.02 14.97 -26.97
CA MET A 267 -14.34 13.78 -26.45
C MET A 267 -14.79 13.46 -25.02
N VAL A 268 -15.18 14.46 -24.23
CA VAL A 268 -15.77 14.24 -22.89
C VAL A 268 -17.13 13.51 -23.01
N VAL A 269 -17.91 13.82 -24.04
CA VAL A 269 -19.16 13.09 -24.33
C VAL A 269 -18.86 11.62 -24.70
N VAL A 270 -17.79 11.36 -25.44
CA VAL A 270 -17.34 9.98 -25.75
C VAL A 270 -17.01 9.22 -24.47
N LEU A 271 -16.26 9.83 -23.53
CA LEU A 271 -15.95 9.23 -22.23
C LEU A 271 -17.23 8.85 -21.47
N LEU A 272 -18.23 9.74 -21.44
CA LEU A 272 -19.51 9.50 -20.79
C LEU A 272 -20.25 8.32 -21.44
N LEU A 273 -20.39 8.31 -22.76
CA LEU A 273 -21.12 7.27 -23.49
C LEU A 273 -20.47 5.89 -23.33
N VAL A 274 -19.15 5.81 -23.53
CA VAL A 274 -18.41 4.55 -23.40
C VAL A 274 -18.39 4.09 -21.94
N GLY A 275 -18.27 5.00 -20.99
CA GLY A 275 -18.34 4.69 -19.56
C GLY A 275 -19.69 4.08 -19.15
N ILE A 276 -20.81 4.67 -19.59
CA ILE A 276 -22.15 4.12 -19.36
C ILE A 276 -22.31 2.75 -20.04
N PHE A 277 -21.84 2.62 -21.28
CA PHE A 277 -21.87 1.34 -22.01
C PHE A 277 -21.13 0.23 -21.25
N LEU A 278 -19.95 0.53 -20.69
CA LEU A 278 -19.21 -0.43 -19.86
C LEU A 278 -19.96 -0.83 -18.59
N HIS A 279 -20.69 0.10 -17.97
CA HIS A 279 -21.40 -0.17 -16.71
C HIS A 279 -22.70 -0.95 -16.90
N GLU A 280 -23.46 -0.65 -17.95
CA GLU A 280 -24.78 -1.24 -18.16
C GLU A 280 -24.78 -2.48 -19.05
N ILE A 281 -23.83 -2.59 -19.99
CA ILE A 281 -23.82 -3.71 -20.94
C ILE A 281 -22.71 -4.70 -20.58
N TYR A 282 -21.46 -4.22 -20.47
CA TYR A 282 -20.32 -5.12 -20.25
C TYR A 282 -20.35 -5.81 -18.88
N LEU A 283 -20.66 -5.05 -17.81
CA LEU A 283 -20.72 -5.55 -16.44
C LEU A 283 -21.68 -6.75 -16.26
N PRO A 284 -22.98 -6.66 -16.60
CA PRO A 284 -23.89 -7.80 -16.41
C PRO A 284 -23.58 -8.99 -17.32
N LEU A 285 -23.12 -8.74 -18.55
CA LEU A 285 -22.74 -9.80 -19.49
C LEU A 285 -21.58 -10.62 -18.92
N LYS A 286 -20.55 -9.95 -18.41
CA LYS A 286 -19.38 -10.64 -17.87
C LYS A 286 -19.65 -11.29 -16.52
N LEU A 287 -20.51 -10.69 -15.69
CA LEU A 287 -21.00 -11.32 -14.45
C LEU A 287 -21.78 -12.61 -14.74
N LYS A 288 -22.60 -12.65 -15.79
CA LYS A 288 -23.33 -13.87 -16.18
C LYS A 288 -22.36 -15.01 -16.55
N LYS A 289 -21.34 -14.69 -17.37
CA LYS A 289 -20.29 -15.65 -17.78
C LYS A 289 -19.37 -16.14 -16.64
N LEU A 290 -19.34 -15.45 -15.49
CA LEU A 290 -18.55 -15.88 -14.33
C LEU A 290 -19.29 -16.87 -13.43
N ILE A 291 -20.59 -17.04 -13.65
CA ILE A 291 -21.48 -17.91 -12.86
C ILE A 291 -21.69 -19.25 -13.57
N ASP A 292 -21.81 -19.21 -14.91
CA ASP A 292 -21.84 -20.39 -15.80
C ASP A 292 -20.44 -21.01 -15.95
#